data_AF-A0A8H9M063-F1
#
_entry.id   AF-A0A8H9M063-F1
#
_cell.length_a   1.000
_cell.length_b   1.000
_cell.length_c   1.000
_cell.angle_alpha   90.00
_cell.angle_beta   90.00
_cell.angle_gamma   90.00
#
_symmetry.space_group_name_H-M   'P 1'
#
loop_
_entity.id
_entity.type
_entity.pdbx_description
1 polymer ?
#
loop_
_entity_poly.entity_id
_entity_poly.type
_entity_poly.pdbx_seq_one_letter_code
_entity_poly.pdbx_strand_id
1 'polypeptide(L)'
;MSAGLTMTPLVPDTKQDQLGMVTLMVEGGYTAWREQALLALTAAWPPERLCWTEPSLESGGQSRQIGLDYAVVNPPPLAPVSLQEPQAREPLPSVRISRVLNSLLHDAALCRTPERWALLYRVLWRWQQGDRSVESVADEDGARLYEMAKAVRKEKHDMMAYVRFRRCEEGSLPEYWAWFEPEHEVLEWIAEHFAKRMGGTSWCIATPQRVALWDGQKLQFLDAPENVEALRAGPSGDQVEALWLRYYQSIFNPARLNETALQQSMPVRFWKGLPEARLIPAMISEARNGARRVGQFSGVAQMPGKLVAVEASCAQPQRSEPSSLDLCRRCGLWEHATQAVPGEGLATARMMLLGEQPGDYEDLEGRVFVGPAGQILDQALQRAGIERDALYLSNAVKHFKWTGRGKQRLHVSPSFAEVQACGHWLQEELVRVKPVVIVTLGATALSALLGPKARLSSYLAKPFQWGGTWLIATWHPSYVLRVPDAARREEVLGGITEALQMAQRLLALPDRQRGLDAEGQMLQEELPAASSTDTSPPKHEG
;
A
#
# COMPACT_ATOMS: atom_id res chain seq x y z
N MET A 1 -12.14 -51.84 58.90
CA MET A 1 -12.56 -51.47 57.54
C MET A 1 -12.19 -50.02 57.30
N SER A 2 -11.86 -49.66 56.06
CA SER A 2 -11.27 -48.38 55.59
C SER A 2 -9.74 -48.39 55.52
N ALA A 3 -9.23 -48.91 54.40
CA ALA A 3 -7.87 -48.70 53.94
C ALA A 3 -7.80 -47.38 53.15
N GLY A 4 -6.92 -46.48 53.57
CA GLY A 4 -6.55 -45.27 52.83
C GLY A 4 -5.39 -45.56 51.89
N LEU A 5 -5.58 -45.29 50.59
CA LEU A 5 -4.53 -45.32 49.57
C LEU A 5 -4.16 -43.86 49.23
N THR A 6 -3.01 -43.43 49.75
CA THR A 6 -2.30 -42.23 49.32
C THR A 6 -1.55 -42.51 48.01
N MET A 7 -1.82 -41.67 47.01
CA MET A 7 -1.16 -41.66 45.71
C MET A 7 0.27 -41.12 45.81
N THR A 8 1.24 -41.89 45.35
CA THR A 8 2.62 -41.45 45.07
C THR A 8 2.77 -41.33 43.54
N PRO A 9 3.36 -40.27 42.99
CA PRO A 9 3.51 -40.11 41.55
C PRO A 9 4.59 -41.05 41.01
N LEU A 10 4.21 -41.88 40.03
CA LEU A 10 5.12 -42.67 39.20
C LEU A 10 5.89 -41.74 38.26
N VAL A 11 7.19 -41.62 38.51
CA VAL A 11 8.19 -41.10 37.57
C VAL A 11 8.20 -42.02 36.33
N PRO A 12 8.00 -41.52 35.10
CA PRO A 12 8.14 -42.35 33.91
C PRO A 12 9.63 -42.63 33.65
N ASP A 13 9.94 -43.92 33.63
CA ASP A 13 11.23 -44.55 33.39
C ASP A 13 11.78 -44.17 32.00
N THR A 14 12.90 -43.44 31.97
CA THR A 14 13.64 -43.05 30.77
C THR A 14 14.37 -44.27 30.18
N LYS A 15 13.69 -44.98 29.26
CA LYS A 15 14.35 -45.82 28.24
C LYS A 15 14.18 -45.18 26.87
N GLN A 16 14.94 -44.12 26.61
CA GLN A 16 15.21 -43.62 25.26
C GLN A 16 16.67 -43.95 24.96
N ASP A 17 16.90 -45.06 24.26
CA ASP A 17 18.21 -45.41 23.72
C ASP A 17 18.06 -45.81 22.25
N GLN A 18 18.70 -45.01 21.40
CA GLN A 18 19.16 -45.30 20.02
C GLN A 18 18.13 -45.70 18.94
N LEU A 19 17.44 -44.72 18.37
CA LEU A 19 16.80 -44.86 17.05
C LEU A 19 17.58 -44.04 16.02
N GLY A 20 18.29 -44.71 15.11
CA GLY A 20 19.08 -44.07 14.05
C GLY A 20 18.24 -43.19 13.12
N MET A 21 18.91 -42.17 12.55
CA MET A 21 18.37 -41.30 11.50
C MET A 21 17.92 -42.12 10.29
N VAL A 22 16.75 -41.78 9.75
CA VAL A 22 16.18 -42.42 8.55
C VAL A 22 16.19 -41.41 7.41
N THR A 23 16.84 -41.75 6.30
CA THR A 23 16.86 -40.90 5.11
C THR A 23 15.75 -41.34 4.16
N LEU A 24 14.88 -40.40 3.77
CA LEU A 24 13.79 -40.61 2.82
C LEU A 24 14.05 -39.82 1.53
N MET A 25 14.04 -40.53 0.41
CA MET A 25 14.27 -39.95 -0.90
C MET A 25 12.96 -39.52 -1.56
N VAL A 26 12.91 -38.29 -2.08
CA VAL A 26 11.75 -37.76 -2.81
C VAL A 26 12.08 -37.63 -4.29
N GLU A 27 11.54 -38.54 -5.10
CA GLU A 27 11.66 -38.53 -6.57
C GLU A 27 10.31 -38.18 -7.21
N GLY A 28 10.25 -37.14 -8.06
CA GLY A 28 9.01 -36.79 -8.76
C GLY A 28 8.02 -35.95 -7.94
N GLY A 29 8.50 -35.21 -6.93
CA GLY A 29 7.75 -34.13 -6.28
C GLY A 29 6.73 -34.56 -5.22
N TYR A 30 5.65 -33.79 -5.10
CA TYR A 30 4.70 -33.87 -3.98
C TYR A 30 4.06 -35.26 -3.77
N THR A 31 3.78 -36.00 -4.85
CA THR A 31 3.14 -37.32 -4.77
C THR A 31 4.04 -38.34 -4.09
N ALA A 32 5.32 -38.41 -4.50
CA ALA A 32 6.28 -39.32 -3.89
C ALA A 32 6.60 -38.92 -2.44
N TRP A 33 6.74 -37.63 -2.18
CA TRP A 33 6.87 -37.14 -0.80
C TRP A 33 5.68 -37.56 0.06
N ARG A 34 4.45 -37.42 -0.44
CA ARG A 34 3.23 -37.76 0.29
C ARG A 34 3.18 -39.23 0.65
N GLU A 35 3.56 -40.13 -0.27
CA GLU A 35 3.62 -41.56 0.01
C GLU A 35 4.60 -41.87 1.14
N GLN A 36 5.82 -41.33 1.06
CA GLN A 36 6.84 -41.48 2.11
C GLN A 36 6.39 -40.87 3.45
N ALA A 37 5.75 -39.70 3.42
CA ALA A 37 5.22 -39.03 4.60
C ALA A 37 4.13 -39.87 5.29
N LEU A 38 3.20 -40.47 4.54
CA LEU A 38 2.15 -41.31 5.10
C LEU A 38 2.72 -42.58 5.74
N LEU A 39 3.75 -43.19 5.14
CA LEU A 39 4.46 -44.32 5.72
C LEU A 39 5.15 -43.93 7.03
N ALA A 40 5.88 -42.82 7.04
CA ALA A 40 6.55 -42.31 8.23
C ALA A 40 5.57 -41.94 9.37
N LEU A 41 4.42 -41.34 9.04
CA LEU A 41 3.35 -41.05 10.02
C LEU A 41 2.76 -42.33 10.63
N THR A 42 2.64 -43.39 9.84
CA THR A 42 2.13 -44.69 10.30
C THR A 42 3.13 -45.40 11.20
N ALA A 43 4.43 -45.26 10.89
CA ALA A 43 5.52 -45.74 11.72
C ALA A 43 5.78 -44.86 12.97
N ALA A 44 4.98 -43.80 13.17
CA ALA A 44 5.10 -42.84 14.26
C ALA A 44 6.52 -42.24 14.41
N TRP A 45 7.18 -41.94 13.29
CA TRP A 45 8.53 -41.36 13.31
C TRP A 45 8.50 -39.84 13.56
N PRO A 46 9.15 -39.33 14.62
CA PRO A 46 9.18 -37.88 14.85
C PRO A 46 10.00 -37.18 13.76
N PRO A 47 9.70 -35.91 13.44
CA PRO A 47 10.41 -35.15 12.40
C PRO A 47 11.94 -35.12 12.57
N GLU A 48 12.42 -35.05 13.81
CA GLU A 48 13.85 -35.04 14.18
C GLU A 48 14.62 -36.29 13.71
N ARG A 49 13.90 -37.39 13.45
CA ARG A 49 14.48 -38.66 13.04
C ARG A 49 14.63 -38.76 11.51
N LEU A 50 13.99 -37.88 10.76
CA LEU A 50 13.89 -37.98 9.30
C LEU A 50 14.80 -36.97 8.62
N CYS A 51 15.62 -37.46 7.71
CA CYS A 51 16.35 -36.64 6.75
C CYS A 51 15.69 -36.80 5.38
N TRP A 52 15.33 -35.69 4.75
CA TRP A 52 14.70 -35.70 3.42
C TRP A 52 15.73 -35.33 2.37
N THR A 53 15.89 -36.16 1.34
CA THR A 53 16.84 -35.93 0.25
C THR A 53 16.14 -35.94 -1.09
N GLU A 54 16.53 -35.02 -1.97
CA GLU A 54 16.14 -35.01 -3.38
C GLU A 54 17.35 -35.41 -4.24
N PRO A 55 17.15 -36.10 -5.38
CA PRO A 55 18.22 -36.30 -6.34
C PRO A 55 18.65 -34.93 -6.90
N SER A 56 19.83 -34.45 -6.51
CA SER A 56 20.44 -33.29 -7.15
C SER A 56 20.96 -33.68 -8.53
N LEU A 57 20.53 -32.97 -9.58
CA LEU A 57 21.21 -32.96 -10.89
C LEU A 57 22.55 -32.19 -10.77
N GLU A 58 23.47 -32.69 -9.95
CA GLU A 58 24.86 -32.22 -9.95
C GLU A 58 25.77 -33.36 -10.42
N SER A 59 26.09 -33.34 -11.70
CA SER A 59 27.23 -34.06 -12.26
C SER A 59 27.71 -33.29 -13.50
N GLY A 60 28.75 -32.47 -13.32
CA GLY A 60 29.48 -31.89 -14.46
C GLY A 60 30.06 -30.49 -14.22
N GLY A 61 31.11 -30.37 -13.41
CA GLY A 61 31.85 -29.11 -13.31
C GLY A 61 32.84 -29.05 -12.15
N GLN A 62 33.97 -29.74 -12.27
CA GLN A 62 35.10 -29.52 -11.37
C GLN A 62 35.57 -28.05 -11.47
N SER A 63 35.28 -27.25 -10.45
CA SER A 63 36.04 -26.04 -10.16
C SER A 63 36.82 -26.28 -8.88
N ARG A 64 38.11 -26.61 -9.05
CA ARG A 64 39.11 -26.55 -7.98
C ARG A 64 39.19 -25.11 -7.49
N GLN A 65 38.59 -24.81 -6.34
CA GLN A 65 38.96 -23.66 -5.54
C GLN A 65 39.65 -24.16 -4.28
N ILE A 66 40.96 -23.90 -4.23
CA ILE A 66 41.81 -24.09 -3.06
C ILE A 66 41.32 -23.11 -2.00
N GLY A 67 40.78 -23.63 -0.90
CA GLY A 67 40.28 -22.86 0.24
C GLY A 67 40.45 -23.64 1.53
N LEU A 68 41.49 -23.25 2.28
CA LEU A 68 41.91 -23.61 3.64
C LEU A 68 41.00 -24.54 4.47
N ASP A 69 41.59 -25.70 4.80
CA ASP A 69 41.08 -26.72 5.70
C ASP A 69 40.75 -26.16 7.11
N TYR A 70 39.47 -26.24 7.48
CA TYR A 70 39.09 -26.59 8.86
C TYR A 70 38.38 -27.94 8.80
N ALA A 71 39.04 -28.97 9.31
CA ALA A 71 38.53 -30.33 9.34
C ALA A 71 37.30 -30.43 10.25
N VAL A 72 36.11 -30.34 9.66
CA VAL A 72 34.92 -30.97 10.21
C VAL A 72 34.95 -32.42 9.71
N VAL A 73 35.19 -33.35 10.64
CA VAL A 73 35.14 -34.78 10.37
C VAL A 73 33.69 -35.13 10.02
N ASN A 74 33.40 -35.27 8.72
CA ASN A 74 32.18 -35.92 8.27
C ASN A 74 32.25 -37.41 8.63
N PRO A 75 31.28 -37.96 9.39
CA PRO A 75 31.17 -39.40 9.53
C PRO A 75 30.91 -40.04 8.14
N PRO A 76 31.33 -41.30 7.91
CA PRO A 76 31.19 -41.94 6.62
C PRO A 76 29.70 -42.02 6.21
N PRO A 77 29.39 -41.95 4.90
CA PRO A 77 28.02 -42.05 4.43
C PRO A 77 27.46 -43.42 4.82
N LEU A 78 26.47 -43.42 5.71
CA LEU A 78 25.64 -44.60 5.95
C LEU A 78 24.90 -44.90 4.64
N ALA A 79 25.00 -46.14 4.18
CA ALA A 79 24.38 -46.59 2.95
C ALA A 79 22.88 -46.25 2.93
N PRO A 80 22.32 -45.79 1.81
CA PRO A 80 20.88 -45.57 1.71
C PRO A 80 20.17 -46.88 1.99
N VAL A 81 19.39 -46.92 3.06
CA VAL A 81 18.44 -48.02 3.28
C VAL A 81 17.31 -47.80 2.28
N SER A 82 17.47 -48.34 1.08
CA SER A 82 16.36 -48.55 0.16
C SER A 82 15.40 -49.51 0.85
N LEU A 83 14.23 -49.02 1.27
CA LEU A 83 13.13 -49.90 1.63
C LEU A 83 12.79 -50.70 0.37
N GLN A 84 13.19 -51.97 0.36
CA GLN A 84 12.86 -52.92 -0.71
C GLN A 84 11.37 -52.84 -1.06
N GLU A 85 11.09 -52.93 -2.36
CA GLU A 85 9.77 -52.85 -2.98
C GLU A 85 8.67 -53.54 -2.13
N PRO A 86 7.54 -52.88 -1.84
CA PRO A 86 6.47 -53.51 -1.10
C PRO A 86 5.78 -54.58 -1.96
N GLN A 87 5.94 -55.84 -1.56
CA GLN A 87 5.06 -56.92 -1.95
C GLN A 87 3.63 -56.57 -1.50
N ALA A 88 2.68 -56.64 -2.45
CA ALA A 88 1.23 -56.42 -2.27
C ALA A 88 0.83 -55.12 -1.53
N ARG A 89 0.53 -54.06 -2.29
CA ARG A 89 0.07 -52.75 -1.79
C ARG A 89 -1.20 -52.88 -0.92
N GLU A 90 -1.03 -52.88 0.40
CA GLU A 90 -2.10 -52.49 1.33
C GLU A 90 -2.53 -51.04 1.04
N PRO A 91 -3.81 -50.66 1.26
CA PRO A 91 -4.26 -49.30 1.01
C PRO A 91 -3.46 -48.30 1.86
N LEU A 92 -2.91 -47.27 1.21
CA LEU A 92 -2.17 -46.22 1.88
C LEU A 92 -3.01 -45.64 3.04
N PRO A 93 -2.43 -45.50 4.25
CA PRO A 93 -3.12 -44.92 5.38
C PRO A 93 -3.53 -43.48 5.07
N SER A 94 -4.76 -43.10 5.45
CA SER A 94 -5.32 -41.78 5.14
C SER A 94 -5.32 -40.87 6.37
N VAL A 95 -4.66 -39.72 6.26
CA VAL A 95 -4.71 -38.65 7.27
C VAL A 95 -5.79 -37.65 6.86
N ARG A 96 -6.75 -37.39 7.75
CA ARG A 96 -7.78 -36.38 7.52
C ARG A 96 -7.26 -35.00 7.86
N ILE A 97 -7.04 -34.18 6.84
CA ILE A 97 -6.63 -32.78 6.94
C ILE A 97 -7.73 -31.85 6.45
N SER A 98 -7.68 -30.57 6.86
CA SER A 98 -8.60 -29.56 6.32
C SER A 98 -8.31 -29.28 4.83
N ARG A 99 -9.29 -28.75 4.11
CA ARG A 99 -9.08 -28.33 2.71
C ARG A 99 -8.06 -27.20 2.60
N VAL A 100 -8.04 -26.30 3.58
CA VAL A 100 -7.12 -25.16 3.63
C VAL A 100 -5.69 -25.66 3.78
N LEU A 101 -5.44 -26.53 4.77
CA LEU A 101 -4.14 -27.13 4.99
C LEU A 101 -3.67 -27.93 3.77
N ASN A 102 -4.55 -28.73 3.16
CA ASN A 102 -4.21 -29.47 1.94
C ASN A 102 -3.76 -28.53 0.80
N SER A 103 -4.47 -27.40 0.61
CA SER A 103 -4.08 -26.41 -0.41
C SER A 103 -2.74 -25.75 -0.08
N LEU A 104 -2.46 -25.45 1.20
CA LEU A 104 -1.20 -24.87 1.63
C LEU A 104 -0.04 -25.84 1.41
N LEU A 105 -0.19 -27.12 1.79
CA LEU A 105 0.83 -28.14 1.59
C LEU A 105 1.14 -28.34 0.09
N HIS A 106 0.10 -28.38 -0.75
CA HIS A 106 0.27 -28.55 -2.19
C HIS A 106 0.93 -27.35 -2.86
N ASP A 107 0.63 -26.12 -2.44
CA ASP A 107 1.31 -24.93 -2.96
C ASP A 107 2.76 -24.86 -2.44
N ALA A 108 2.98 -25.08 -1.15
CA ALA A 108 4.30 -25.01 -0.53
C ALA A 108 5.26 -26.10 -1.04
N ALA A 109 4.75 -27.26 -1.45
CA ALA A 109 5.55 -28.32 -2.07
C ALA A 109 6.31 -27.86 -3.33
N LEU A 110 5.75 -26.89 -4.08
CA LEU A 110 6.38 -26.35 -5.27
C LEU A 110 7.46 -25.29 -4.96
N CYS A 111 7.57 -24.86 -3.70
CA CYS A 111 8.54 -23.85 -3.29
C CYS A 111 9.93 -24.47 -3.18
N ARG A 112 10.90 -23.98 -3.98
CA ARG A 112 12.28 -24.50 -3.98
C ARG A 112 13.05 -24.02 -2.75
N THR A 113 12.95 -24.79 -1.67
CA THR A 113 13.75 -24.60 -0.45
C THR A 113 14.23 -25.97 0.04
N PRO A 114 15.49 -26.10 0.52
CA PRO A 114 16.03 -27.40 0.95
C PRO A 114 15.22 -28.07 2.06
N GLU A 115 14.58 -27.28 2.93
CA GLU A 115 13.82 -27.78 4.08
C GLU A 115 12.35 -28.05 3.77
N ARG A 116 11.88 -27.87 2.52
CA ARG A 116 10.45 -27.92 2.18
C ARG A 116 9.79 -29.21 2.68
N TRP A 117 10.36 -30.36 2.36
CA TRP A 117 9.78 -31.66 2.70
C TRP A 117 9.79 -31.93 4.21
N ALA A 118 10.85 -31.51 4.90
CA ALA A 118 10.94 -31.61 6.34
C ALA A 118 9.87 -30.76 7.04
N LEU A 119 9.67 -29.52 6.58
CA LEU A 119 8.63 -28.63 7.10
C LEU A 119 7.22 -29.19 6.85
N LEU A 120 6.92 -29.62 5.61
CA LEU A 120 5.61 -30.18 5.29
C LEU A 120 5.31 -31.41 6.15
N TYR A 121 6.32 -32.25 6.41
CA TYR A 121 6.17 -33.42 7.26
C TYR A 121 5.93 -33.03 8.71
N ARG A 122 6.71 -32.08 9.25
CA ARG A 122 6.54 -31.56 10.62
C ARG A 122 5.13 -30.99 10.84
N VAL A 123 4.60 -30.26 9.87
CA VAL A 123 3.22 -29.75 9.90
C VAL A 123 2.21 -30.90 9.95
N LEU A 124 2.35 -31.92 9.10
CA LEU A 124 1.47 -33.09 9.12
C LEU A 124 1.57 -33.90 10.42
N TRP A 125 2.78 -34.05 10.95
CA TRP A 125 3.03 -34.71 12.23
C TRP A 125 2.30 -34.00 13.37
N ARG A 126 2.49 -32.68 13.51
CA ARG A 126 1.80 -31.84 14.51
C ARG A 126 0.28 -31.91 14.34
N TRP A 127 -0.21 -31.87 13.10
CA TRP A 127 -1.64 -32.04 12.81
C TRP A 127 -2.19 -33.40 13.28
N GLN A 128 -1.43 -34.48 13.11
CA GLN A 128 -1.82 -35.81 13.58
C GLN A 128 -1.86 -35.89 15.12
N GLN A 129 -0.95 -35.18 15.80
CA GLN A 129 -0.96 -35.05 17.27
C GLN A 129 -2.11 -34.16 17.81
N GLY A 130 -2.94 -33.61 16.93
CA GLY A 130 -4.11 -32.81 17.29
C GLY A 130 -3.88 -31.31 17.31
N ASP A 131 -2.66 -30.85 17.00
CA ASP A 131 -2.34 -29.43 16.93
C ASP A 131 -2.92 -28.81 15.65
N ARG A 132 -3.87 -27.90 15.81
CA ARG A 132 -4.53 -27.19 14.71
C ARG A 132 -3.94 -25.79 14.48
N SER A 133 -3.03 -25.31 15.35
CA SER A 133 -2.42 -23.98 15.18
C SER A 133 -1.57 -23.91 13.91
N VAL A 134 -1.04 -25.05 13.44
CA VAL A 134 -0.20 -25.17 12.24
C VAL A 134 -0.85 -24.69 10.93
N GLU A 135 -2.17 -24.52 10.91
CA GLU A 135 -2.89 -23.91 9.77
C GLU A 135 -2.90 -22.36 9.84
N SER A 136 -2.67 -21.79 11.01
CA SER A 136 -2.71 -20.35 11.29
C SER A 136 -1.37 -19.68 11.03
N VAL A 137 -1.41 -18.46 10.49
CA VAL A 137 -0.23 -17.59 10.31
C VAL A 137 0.33 -17.12 11.66
N ALA A 138 -0.41 -17.28 12.76
CA ALA A 138 0.08 -16.96 14.10
C ALA A 138 1.03 -18.03 14.68
N ASP A 139 1.04 -19.24 14.11
CA ASP A 139 1.98 -20.30 14.44
C ASP A 139 3.27 -20.14 13.63
N GLU A 140 4.42 -20.54 14.20
CA GLU A 140 5.71 -20.42 13.51
C GLU A 140 5.78 -21.28 12.24
N ASP A 141 5.37 -22.55 12.32
CA ASP A 141 5.34 -23.46 11.16
C ASP A 141 4.24 -23.05 10.18
N GLY A 142 3.09 -22.61 10.71
CA GLY A 142 1.99 -22.09 9.89
C GLY A 142 2.36 -20.83 9.11
N ALA A 143 3.12 -19.90 9.71
CA ALA A 143 3.64 -18.71 9.05
C ALA A 143 4.60 -19.09 7.93
N ARG A 144 5.59 -19.97 8.19
CA ARG A 144 6.54 -20.46 7.18
C ARG A 144 5.81 -21.15 6.02
N LEU A 145 4.84 -22.00 6.32
CA LEU A 145 4.02 -22.69 5.32
C LEU A 145 3.24 -21.69 4.45
N TYR A 146 2.65 -20.67 5.08
CA TYR A 146 1.91 -19.62 4.38
C TYR A 146 2.82 -18.78 3.47
N GLU A 147 4.02 -18.42 3.92
CA GLU A 147 5.00 -17.68 3.12
C GLU A 147 5.43 -18.46 1.88
N MET A 148 5.74 -19.76 2.02
CA MET A 148 6.06 -20.64 0.89
C MET A 148 4.91 -20.72 -0.11
N ALA A 149 3.68 -20.95 0.37
CA ALA A 149 2.50 -21.01 -0.48
C ALA A 149 2.23 -19.67 -1.18
N LYS A 150 2.41 -18.55 -0.49
CA LYS A 150 2.26 -17.20 -1.06
C LYS A 150 3.31 -16.92 -2.14
N ALA A 151 4.57 -17.29 -1.91
CA ALA A 151 5.63 -17.14 -2.89
C ALA A 151 5.34 -17.93 -4.17
N VAL A 152 4.91 -19.19 -4.05
CA VAL A 152 4.52 -20.03 -5.18
C VAL A 152 3.31 -19.48 -5.93
N ARG A 153 2.27 -19.00 -5.24
CA ARG A 153 1.09 -18.41 -5.90
C ARG A 153 1.45 -17.14 -6.66
N LYS A 154 2.34 -16.32 -6.10
CA LYS A 154 2.88 -15.15 -6.80
C LYS A 154 3.64 -15.59 -8.06
N GLU A 155 4.50 -16.59 -7.96
CA GLU A 155 5.28 -17.10 -9.11
C GLU A 155 4.37 -17.71 -10.19
N LYS A 156 3.30 -18.42 -9.83
CA LYS A 156 2.26 -18.88 -10.76
C LYS A 156 1.62 -17.68 -11.50
N HIS A 157 1.26 -16.63 -10.77
CA HIS A 157 0.69 -15.42 -11.38
C HIS A 157 1.70 -14.74 -12.32
N ASP A 158 2.95 -14.57 -11.87
CA ASP A 158 4.02 -13.96 -12.64
C ASP A 158 4.27 -14.74 -13.95
N MET A 159 4.42 -16.06 -13.87
CA MET A 159 4.62 -16.88 -15.07
C MET A 159 3.43 -16.81 -16.03
N MET A 160 2.20 -16.86 -15.52
CA MET A 160 1.00 -16.69 -16.35
C MET A 160 0.93 -15.31 -17.02
N ALA A 161 1.38 -14.26 -16.32
CA ALA A 161 1.32 -12.88 -16.80
C ALA A 161 2.46 -12.51 -17.77
N TYR A 162 3.66 -13.09 -17.60
CA TYR A 162 4.87 -12.68 -18.31
C TYR A 162 5.44 -13.71 -19.28
N VAL A 163 4.93 -14.95 -19.31
CA VAL A 163 5.26 -15.88 -20.41
C VAL A 163 4.83 -15.24 -21.73
N ARG A 164 5.75 -15.25 -22.71
CA ARG A 164 5.52 -14.74 -24.06
C ARG A 164 5.83 -15.83 -25.06
N PHE A 165 4.84 -16.16 -25.88
CA PHE A 165 4.99 -17.08 -26.98
C PHE A 165 5.49 -16.32 -28.21
N ARG A 166 6.59 -16.80 -28.78
CA ARG A 166 7.11 -16.41 -30.09
C ARG A 166 6.70 -17.46 -31.09
N ARG A 167 6.29 -17.05 -32.30
CA ARG A 167 5.92 -17.99 -33.36
C ARG A 167 7.20 -18.53 -34.01
N CYS A 168 7.27 -19.83 -34.22
CA CYS A 168 8.38 -20.47 -34.92
C CYS A 168 8.23 -20.33 -36.45
N GLU A 169 9.27 -20.66 -37.22
CA GLU A 169 9.23 -20.63 -38.69
C GLU A 169 8.09 -21.52 -39.25
N GLU A 170 7.50 -21.11 -40.38
CA GLU A 170 6.39 -21.85 -40.99
C GLU A 170 6.80 -23.29 -41.33
N GLY A 171 6.04 -24.26 -40.82
CA GLY A 171 6.31 -25.70 -41.01
C GLY A 171 7.15 -26.34 -39.90
N SER A 172 7.62 -25.58 -38.90
CA SER A 172 8.31 -26.12 -37.72
C SER A 172 7.33 -26.49 -36.60
N LEU A 173 7.61 -27.59 -35.89
CA LEU A 173 6.92 -28.00 -34.68
C LEU A 173 7.88 -27.92 -33.49
N PRO A 174 7.49 -27.31 -32.36
CA PRO A 174 6.18 -26.71 -32.08
C PRO A 174 5.98 -25.36 -32.78
N GLU A 175 4.73 -24.97 -33.04
CA GLU A 175 4.39 -23.71 -33.71
C GLU A 175 4.74 -22.47 -32.86
N TYR A 176 4.74 -22.61 -31.53
CA TYR A 176 5.07 -21.54 -30.61
C TYR A 176 6.12 -21.95 -29.59
N TRP A 177 7.01 -21.01 -29.27
CA TRP A 177 8.10 -21.19 -28.30
C TRP A 177 8.09 -20.09 -27.25
N ALA A 178 8.23 -20.47 -25.99
CA ALA A 178 8.36 -19.55 -24.87
C ALA A 178 9.50 -19.96 -23.93
N TRP A 179 10.15 -18.95 -23.32
CA TRP A 179 11.18 -19.13 -22.31
C TRP A 179 10.78 -18.40 -21.03
N PHE A 180 10.95 -19.04 -19.87
CA PHE A 180 10.72 -18.43 -18.56
C PHE A 180 11.66 -19.00 -17.50
N GLU A 181 12.07 -18.17 -16.54
CA GLU A 181 13.00 -18.56 -15.46
C GLU A 181 12.29 -18.48 -14.11
N PRO A 182 11.56 -19.54 -13.70
CA PRO A 182 10.82 -19.52 -12.46
C PRO A 182 11.73 -19.81 -11.25
N GLU A 183 11.48 -19.13 -10.14
CA GLU A 183 12.16 -19.42 -8.87
C GLU A 183 11.64 -20.70 -8.19
N HIS A 184 10.46 -21.16 -8.57
CA HIS A 184 9.74 -22.27 -7.96
C HIS A 184 9.22 -23.25 -9.03
N GLU A 185 8.82 -24.45 -8.62
CA GLU A 185 8.38 -25.54 -9.51
C GLU A 185 6.94 -25.34 -9.99
N VAL A 186 6.70 -24.27 -10.75
CA VAL A 186 5.35 -23.87 -11.20
C VAL A 186 5.03 -24.28 -12.64
N LEU A 187 6.01 -24.78 -13.40
CA LEU A 187 5.89 -25.07 -14.84
C LEU A 187 4.73 -26.02 -15.14
N GLU A 188 4.59 -27.11 -14.40
CA GLU A 188 3.56 -28.12 -14.67
C GLU A 188 2.15 -27.54 -14.55
N TRP A 189 1.92 -26.77 -13.49
CA TRP A 189 0.65 -26.10 -13.26
C TRP A 189 0.33 -25.08 -14.38
N ILE A 190 1.33 -24.32 -14.80
CA ILE A 190 1.19 -23.31 -15.85
C ILE A 190 0.96 -23.96 -17.22
N ALA A 191 1.67 -25.03 -17.52
CA ALA A 191 1.54 -25.76 -18.76
C ALA A 191 0.13 -26.34 -18.92
N GLU A 192 -0.46 -26.89 -17.85
CA GLU A 192 -1.87 -27.31 -17.85
C GLU A 192 -2.83 -26.15 -18.09
N HIS A 193 -2.55 -24.97 -17.51
CA HIS A 193 -3.35 -23.77 -17.71
C HIS A 193 -3.39 -23.36 -19.19
N PHE A 194 -2.24 -23.34 -19.87
CA PHE A 194 -2.16 -23.00 -21.29
C PHE A 194 -2.74 -24.10 -22.19
N ALA A 195 -2.50 -25.38 -21.89
CA ALA A 195 -3.04 -26.50 -22.67
C ALA A 195 -4.57 -26.46 -22.75
N LYS A 196 -5.25 -26.13 -21.64
CA LYS A 196 -6.71 -25.99 -21.58
C LYS A 196 -7.26 -24.83 -22.40
N ARG A 197 -6.45 -23.80 -22.69
CA ARG A 197 -6.92 -22.52 -23.29
C ARG A 197 -6.44 -22.30 -24.73
N MET A 198 -5.32 -22.90 -25.12
CA MET A 198 -4.71 -22.72 -26.44
C MET A 198 -5.14 -23.76 -27.49
N GLY A 199 -6.07 -24.66 -27.13
CA GLY A 199 -6.68 -25.60 -28.08
C GLY A 199 -5.65 -26.54 -28.73
N GLY A 200 -5.82 -26.82 -30.02
CA GLY A 200 -4.99 -27.77 -30.78
C GLY A 200 -3.66 -27.22 -31.28
N THR A 201 -3.31 -25.96 -31.00
CA THR A 201 -2.07 -25.34 -31.46
C THR A 201 -0.88 -25.85 -30.67
N SER A 202 0.18 -26.29 -31.35
CA SER A 202 1.37 -26.84 -30.70
C SER A 202 2.26 -25.76 -30.09
N TRP A 203 2.78 -25.98 -28.88
CA TRP A 203 3.64 -25.01 -28.20
C TRP A 203 4.65 -25.66 -27.25
N CYS A 204 5.72 -24.92 -26.94
CA CYS A 204 6.71 -25.27 -25.94
C CYS A 204 6.92 -24.12 -24.95
N ILE A 205 7.00 -24.45 -23.66
CA ILE A 205 7.50 -23.57 -22.61
C ILE A 205 8.74 -24.21 -22.00
N ALA A 206 9.90 -23.60 -22.23
CA ALA A 206 11.17 -24.04 -21.67
C ALA A 206 11.56 -23.21 -20.43
N THR A 207 12.11 -23.91 -19.43
CA THR A 207 12.71 -23.34 -18.22
C THR A 207 14.11 -23.92 -18.01
N PRO A 208 14.95 -23.38 -17.12
CA PRO A 208 16.30 -23.91 -16.90
C PRO A 208 16.33 -25.36 -16.40
N GLN A 209 15.26 -25.85 -15.77
CA GLN A 209 15.22 -27.20 -15.21
C GLN A 209 14.34 -28.16 -16.01
N ARG A 210 13.23 -27.68 -16.58
CA ARG A 210 12.26 -28.53 -17.28
C ARG A 210 11.66 -27.85 -18.50
N VAL A 211 11.14 -28.66 -19.40
CA VAL A 211 10.47 -28.24 -20.64
C VAL A 211 9.08 -28.86 -20.69
N ALA A 212 8.07 -28.04 -20.96
CA ALA A 212 6.71 -28.47 -21.20
C ALA A 212 6.38 -28.38 -22.69
N LEU A 213 5.95 -29.49 -23.28
CA LEU A 213 5.61 -29.62 -24.70
C LEU A 213 4.13 -29.99 -24.85
N TRP A 214 3.42 -29.24 -25.67
CA TRP A 214 2.04 -29.50 -26.06
C TRP A 214 1.96 -29.72 -27.57
N ASP A 215 1.47 -30.88 -27.98
CA ASP A 215 1.32 -31.27 -29.40
C ASP A 215 -0.08 -30.98 -29.96
N GLY A 216 -0.95 -30.33 -29.18
CA GLY A 216 -2.36 -30.12 -29.52
C GLY A 216 -3.33 -31.11 -28.87
N GLN A 217 -2.82 -32.22 -28.30
CA GLN A 217 -3.63 -33.26 -27.66
C GLN A 217 -3.08 -33.71 -26.31
N LYS A 218 -1.76 -33.83 -26.18
CA LYS A 218 -1.07 -34.36 -25.02
C LYS A 218 0.00 -33.38 -24.53
N LEU A 219 0.03 -33.21 -23.21
CA LEU A 219 1.07 -32.47 -22.52
C LEU A 219 2.18 -33.42 -22.07
N GLN A 220 3.42 -33.07 -22.38
CA GLN A 220 4.61 -33.84 -22.03
C GLN A 220 5.59 -32.95 -21.27
N PHE A 221 6.25 -33.52 -20.26
CA PHE A 221 7.28 -32.85 -19.48
C PHE A 221 8.59 -33.57 -19.66
N LEU A 222 9.62 -32.81 -20.03
CA LEU A 222 10.99 -33.28 -20.20
C LEU A 222 11.90 -32.50 -19.26
N ASP A 223 13.02 -33.11 -18.88
CA ASP A 223 14.08 -32.36 -18.20
C ASP A 223 14.82 -31.48 -19.21
N ALA A 224 15.30 -30.32 -18.75
CA ALA A 224 15.99 -29.39 -19.63
C ALA A 224 17.33 -29.99 -20.10
N PRO A 225 17.64 -29.98 -21.41
CA PRO A 225 18.92 -30.43 -21.92
C PRO A 225 20.09 -29.55 -21.40
N GLU A 226 21.31 -30.09 -21.40
CA GLU A 226 22.51 -29.46 -20.85
C GLU A 226 22.80 -28.05 -21.41
N ASN A 227 22.35 -27.75 -22.63
CA ASN A 227 22.53 -26.45 -23.28
C ASN A 227 21.32 -25.54 -23.07
N VAL A 228 21.25 -24.93 -21.89
CA VAL A 228 20.20 -24.00 -21.48
C VAL A 228 20.18 -22.73 -22.34
N GLU A 229 21.34 -22.26 -22.79
CA GLU A 229 21.47 -21.08 -23.65
C GLU A 229 20.78 -21.26 -25.00
N ALA A 230 20.88 -22.46 -25.61
CA ALA A 230 20.20 -22.78 -26.86
C ALA A 230 18.66 -22.77 -26.70
N LEU A 231 18.15 -23.28 -25.59
CA LEU A 231 16.71 -23.24 -25.27
C LEU A 231 16.21 -21.80 -25.04
N ARG A 232 17.01 -20.97 -24.37
CA ARG A 232 16.69 -19.56 -24.13
C ARG A 232 16.59 -18.77 -25.44
N ALA A 233 17.52 -18.98 -26.36
CA ALA A 233 17.53 -18.30 -27.66
C ALA A 233 16.24 -18.55 -28.45
N GLY A 234 15.79 -19.81 -28.50
CA GLY A 234 14.62 -20.23 -29.27
C GLY A 234 14.83 -20.10 -30.80
N PRO A 235 13.87 -20.57 -31.61
CA PRO A 235 13.94 -20.46 -33.06
C PRO A 235 13.81 -19.00 -33.55
N SER A 236 14.55 -18.67 -34.61
CA SER A 236 14.70 -17.31 -35.13
C SER A 236 13.59 -16.93 -36.12
N GLY A 237 12.68 -16.04 -35.73
CA GLY A 237 11.83 -15.32 -36.66
C GLY A 237 10.67 -14.64 -35.95
N ASP A 238 10.50 -13.32 -36.07
CA ASP A 238 9.25 -12.72 -35.62
C ASP A 238 8.88 -11.41 -36.34
N GLN A 239 7.86 -11.46 -37.20
CA GLN A 239 7.19 -10.29 -37.76
C GLN A 239 6.13 -9.71 -36.78
N VAL A 240 5.71 -10.48 -35.76
CA VAL A 240 4.67 -10.08 -34.79
C VAL A 240 5.25 -9.22 -33.66
N GLU A 241 6.50 -9.48 -33.25
CA GLU A 241 7.21 -8.69 -32.24
C GLU A 241 7.25 -7.18 -32.63
N ALA A 242 7.52 -6.88 -33.90
CA ALA A 242 7.57 -5.50 -34.39
C ALA A 242 6.23 -4.74 -34.24
N LEU A 243 5.10 -5.43 -34.42
CA LEU A 243 3.76 -4.84 -34.25
C LEU A 243 3.45 -4.60 -32.77
N TRP A 244 3.78 -5.57 -31.90
CA TRP A 244 3.61 -5.46 -30.45
C TRP A 244 4.45 -4.31 -29.86
N LEU A 245 5.72 -4.19 -30.26
CA LEU A 245 6.60 -3.12 -29.78
C LEU A 245 6.07 -1.73 -30.16
N ARG A 246 5.57 -1.56 -31.39
CA ARG A 246 4.94 -0.31 -31.83
C ARG A 246 3.68 0.01 -31.02
N TYR A 247 2.84 -1.00 -30.77
CA TYR A 247 1.67 -0.83 -29.91
C TYR A 247 2.06 -0.43 -28.49
N TYR A 248 3.01 -1.14 -27.87
CA TYR A 248 3.49 -0.88 -26.51
C TYR A 248 4.04 0.55 -26.35
N GLN A 249 4.83 1.03 -27.32
CA GLN A 249 5.30 2.42 -27.35
C GLN A 249 4.14 3.42 -27.41
N SER A 250 3.10 3.15 -28.22
CA SER A 250 1.98 4.08 -28.39
C SER A 250 1.11 4.25 -27.14
N ILE A 251 1.01 3.21 -26.30
CA ILE A 251 0.20 3.23 -25.07
C ILE A 251 0.99 3.71 -23.84
N PHE A 252 2.33 3.79 -23.93
CA PHE A 252 3.17 4.25 -22.84
C PHE A 252 2.98 5.76 -22.62
N ASN A 253 2.43 6.13 -21.46
CA ASN A 253 2.22 7.53 -21.10
C ASN A 253 3.35 8.05 -20.19
N PRO A 254 4.31 8.84 -20.71
CA PRO A 254 5.45 9.30 -19.93
C PRO A 254 5.05 10.24 -18.78
N ALA A 255 3.93 10.96 -18.88
CA ALA A 255 3.44 11.85 -17.81
C ALA A 255 2.84 11.10 -16.62
N ARG A 256 2.43 9.83 -16.80
CA ARG A 256 1.89 8.98 -15.74
C ARG A 256 2.88 7.92 -15.26
N LEU A 257 4.14 8.02 -15.67
CA LEU A 257 5.15 7.05 -15.32
C LEU A 257 5.49 7.11 -13.82
N ASN A 258 5.09 6.09 -13.09
CA ASN A 258 5.59 5.79 -11.75
C ASN A 258 6.57 4.62 -11.86
N GLU A 259 7.86 4.92 -11.72
CA GLU A 259 8.93 3.92 -11.86
C GLU A 259 8.87 2.84 -10.78
N THR A 260 8.48 3.21 -9.55
CA THR A 260 8.34 2.25 -8.45
C THR A 260 7.18 1.29 -8.72
N ALA A 261 6.03 1.82 -9.15
CA ALA A 261 4.87 1.00 -9.50
C ALA A 261 5.15 0.12 -10.74
N LEU A 262 5.90 0.62 -11.72
CA LEU A 262 6.32 -0.14 -12.88
C LEU A 262 7.22 -1.32 -12.47
N GLN A 263 8.20 -1.10 -11.60
CA GLN A 263 9.08 -2.16 -11.10
C GLN A 263 8.36 -3.16 -10.19
N GLN A 264 7.37 -2.71 -9.41
CA GLN A 264 6.52 -3.59 -8.61
C GLN A 264 5.61 -4.46 -9.49
N SER A 265 5.06 -3.86 -10.56
CA SER A 265 4.13 -4.53 -11.49
C SER A 265 4.82 -5.25 -12.63
N MET A 266 6.13 -5.08 -12.80
CA MET A 266 6.95 -5.79 -13.78
C MET A 266 8.41 -5.77 -13.31
N PRO A 267 8.78 -6.68 -12.39
CA PRO A 267 10.13 -6.74 -11.82
C PRO A 267 11.21 -6.84 -12.89
N VAL A 268 12.33 -6.12 -12.67
CA VAL A 268 13.45 -6.01 -13.61
C VAL A 268 14.05 -7.38 -14.00
N ARG A 269 13.97 -8.38 -13.10
CA ARG A 269 14.43 -9.74 -13.39
C ARG A 269 13.77 -10.35 -14.63
N PHE A 270 12.51 -10.02 -14.91
CA PHE A 270 11.75 -10.56 -16.04
C PHE A 270 12.02 -9.84 -17.36
N TRP A 271 12.73 -8.71 -17.34
CA TRP A 271 12.97 -7.90 -18.52
C TRP A 271 13.79 -8.63 -19.59
N LYS A 272 14.60 -9.62 -19.21
CA LYS A 272 15.39 -10.43 -20.15
C LYS A 272 14.52 -11.26 -21.09
N GLY A 273 13.31 -11.64 -20.68
CA GLY A 273 12.39 -12.48 -21.45
C GLY A 273 11.28 -11.71 -22.18
N LEU A 274 11.20 -10.39 -21.99
CA LEU A 274 10.13 -9.55 -22.54
C LEU A 274 10.66 -8.69 -23.70
N PRO A 275 10.03 -8.73 -24.89
CA PRO A 275 10.47 -7.92 -26.02
C PRO A 275 10.34 -6.43 -25.72
N GLU A 276 9.24 -6.01 -25.08
CA GLU A 276 8.98 -4.62 -24.69
C GLU A 276 10.00 -4.05 -23.70
N ALA A 277 10.64 -4.90 -22.90
CA ALA A 277 11.50 -4.45 -21.81
C ALA A 277 12.78 -3.75 -22.30
N ARG A 278 13.21 -4.02 -23.54
CA ARG A 278 14.32 -3.30 -24.20
C ARG A 278 14.04 -1.81 -24.38
N LEU A 279 12.76 -1.44 -24.51
CA LEU A 279 12.34 -0.05 -24.73
C LEU A 279 12.23 0.74 -23.41
N ILE A 280 12.04 0.06 -22.28
CA ILE A 280 11.70 0.68 -21.01
C ILE A 280 12.79 1.64 -20.49
N PRO A 281 14.10 1.30 -20.49
CA PRO A 281 15.14 2.23 -20.06
C PRO A 281 15.15 3.54 -20.85
N ALA A 282 15.00 3.45 -22.18
CA ALA A 282 14.94 4.62 -23.05
C ALA A 282 13.69 5.46 -22.74
N MET A 283 12.51 4.85 -22.61
CA MET A 283 11.27 5.55 -22.29
C MET A 283 11.27 6.19 -20.89
N ILE A 284 11.90 5.56 -19.89
CA ILE A 284 12.11 6.17 -18.56
C ILE A 284 13.02 7.39 -18.68
N SER A 285 14.11 7.28 -19.43
CA SER A 285 15.05 8.38 -19.68
C SER A 285 14.35 9.56 -20.38
N GLU A 286 13.59 9.29 -21.44
CA GLU A 286 12.79 10.30 -22.17
C GLU A 286 11.75 10.97 -21.26
N ALA A 287 11.07 10.19 -20.41
CA ALA A 287 10.14 10.72 -19.42
C ALA A 287 10.82 11.69 -18.45
N ARG A 288 12.02 11.37 -17.96
CA ARG A 288 12.82 12.24 -17.08
C ARG A 288 13.32 13.50 -17.81
N ASN A 289 13.66 13.38 -19.09
CA ASN A 289 14.24 14.45 -19.90
C ASN A 289 13.22 15.43 -20.51
N GLY A 290 11.96 15.39 -20.08
CA GLY A 290 10.96 16.42 -20.41
C GLY A 290 9.63 15.88 -20.92
N ALA A 291 9.55 14.62 -21.36
CA ALA A 291 8.31 14.03 -21.84
C ALA A 291 7.22 13.92 -20.75
N ARG A 292 7.61 13.94 -19.46
CA ARG A 292 6.67 14.08 -18.33
C ARG A 292 5.89 15.40 -18.36
N ARG A 293 6.49 16.50 -18.83
CA ARG A 293 5.86 17.85 -18.83
C ARG A 293 4.93 18.05 -20.02
N VAL A 294 5.28 17.49 -21.17
CA VAL A 294 4.49 17.63 -22.40
C VAL A 294 3.46 16.52 -22.58
N GLY A 295 3.58 15.40 -21.86
CA GLY A 295 2.61 14.29 -21.88
C GLY A 295 2.42 13.63 -23.25
N GLN A 296 3.27 13.96 -24.21
CA GLN A 296 3.20 13.50 -25.59
C GLN A 296 4.52 12.83 -25.99
N PHE A 297 4.39 11.76 -26.77
CA PHE A 297 5.49 11.12 -27.47
C PHE A 297 6.05 12.10 -28.52
N SER A 298 7.36 12.30 -28.55
CA SER A 298 8.03 13.27 -29.45
C SER A 298 7.72 13.03 -30.94
N GLY A 299 7.43 11.79 -31.32
CA GLY A 299 6.99 11.44 -32.68
C GLY A 299 5.63 12.02 -33.08
N VAL A 300 4.72 12.26 -32.12
CA VAL A 300 3.40 12.88 -32.40
C VAL A 300 3.58 14.35 -32.79
N ALA A 301 4.54 15.04 -32.20
CA ALA A 301 4.86 16.43 -32.55
C ALA A 301 5.44 16.58 -33.97
N GLN A 302 6.01 15.51 -34.52
CA GLN A 302 6.58 15.47 -35.88
C GLN A 302 5.59 14.93 -36.93
N MET A 303 4.44 14.38 -36.52
CA MET A 303 3.45 13.90 -37.47
C MET A 303 2.81 15.10 -38.19
N PRO A 304 2.75 15.10 -39.54
CA PRO A 304 2.06 16.13 -40.29
C PRO A 304 0.56 15.99 -40.01
N GLY A 305 0.04 16.78 -39.08
CA GLY A 305 -1.36 16.81 -38.67
C GLY A 305 -1.87 18.25 -38.63
N LYS A 306 -3.18 18.41 -38.81
CA LYS A 306 -3.84 19.71 -38.66
C LYS A 306 -3.75 20.14 -37.19
N LEU A 307 -2.92 21.14 -36.91
CA LEU A 307 -2.85 21.79 -35.60
C LEU A 307 -4.21 22.40 -35.27
N VAL A 308 -4.89 21.86 -34.26
CA VAL A 308 -6.07 22.50 -33.67
C VAL A 308 -5.54 23.42 -32.59
N ALA A 309 -5.46 24.72 -32.90
CA ALA A 309 -5.14 25.73 -31.90
C ALA A 309 -6.31 25.80 -30.91
N VAL A 310 -6.10 25.30 -29.70
CA VAL A 310 -7.04 25.45 -28.58
C VAL A 310 -6.39 26.43 -27.62
N GLU A 311 -6.98 27.62 -27.45
CA GLU A 311 -6.53 28.54 -26.41
C GLU A 311 -6.74 27.90 -25.03
N ALA A 312 -5.88 28.19 -24.05
CA ALA A 312 -5.97 27.61 -22.70
C ALA A 312 -7.31 27.90 -22.01
N SER A 313 -7.95 29.02 -22.37
CA SER A 313 -9.32 29.41 -22.00
C SER A 313 -10.38 28.44 -22.52
N CYS A 314 -10.15 27.79 -23.66
CA CYS A 314 -11.03 26.82 -24.30
C CYS A 314 -10.77 25.37 -23.86
N ALA A 315 -9.62 25.10 -23.23
CA ALA A 315 -9.16 23.75 -22.88
C ALA A 315 -9.63 23.26 -21.50
N GLN A 316 -10.08 24.15 -20.61
CA GLN A 316 -10.68 23.75 -19.35
C GLN A 316 -12.17 23.47 -19.56
N PRO A 317 -12.67 22.26 -19.22
CA PRO A 317 -14.11 22.05 -19.20
C PRO A 317 -14.71 23.07 -18.23
N GLN A 318 -15.60 23.93 -18.73
CA GLN A 318 -16.37 24.85 -17.91
C GLN A 318 -17.29 24.01 -17.04
N ARG A 319 -16.79 23.61 -15.86
CA ARG A 319 -17.58 22.92 -14.86
C ARG A 319 -18.60 23.94 -14.37
N SER A 320 -19.87 23.61 -14.45
CA SER A 320 -20.92 24.40 -13.83
C SER A 320 -20.55 24.61 -12.37
N GLU A 321 -20.31 25.87 -12.00
CA GLU A 321 -20.11 26.20 -10.59
C GLU A 321 -21.39 25.81 -9.85
N PRO A 322 -21.29 25.09 -8.72
CA PRO A 322 -22.48 24.72 -7.96
C PRO A 322 -23.22 26.00 -7.57
N SER A 323 -24.50 26.09 -7.97
CA SER A 323 -25.33 27.28 -7.75
C SER A 323 -25.67 27.54 -6.28
N SER A 324 -25.42 26.57 -5.40
CA SER A 324 -25.67 26.63 -3.96
C SER A 324 -24.76 25.66 -3.20
N LEU A 325 -24.56 25.93 -1.91
CA LEU A 325 -23.67 25.16 -1.05
C LEU A 325 -24.10 23.69 -0.91
N ASP A 326 -25.40 23.41 -0.87
CA ASP A 326 -25.96 22.04 -0.75
C ASP A 326 -25.63 21.16 -1.96
N LEU A 327 -25.45 21.78 -3.13
CA LEU A 327 -25.06 21.12 -4.38
C LEU A 327 -23.54 21.12 -4.59
N CYS A 328 -22.75 21.58 -3.62
CA CYS A 328 -21.31 21.69 -3.78
C CYS A 328 -20.65 20.30 -3.94
N ARG A 329 -19.89 20.13 -5.02
CA ARG A 329 -19.10 18.93 -5.32
C ARG A 329 -17.63 19.25 -5.63
N ARG A 330 -17.12 20.36 -5.08
CA ARG A 330 -15.76 20.89 -5.36
C ARG A 330 -14.61 20.06 -4.78
N CYS A 331 -14.88 19.23 -3.76
CA CYS A 331 -13.94 18.27 -3.17
C CYS A 331 -14.68 17.00 -2.74
N GLY A 332 -14.00 15.92 -2.32
CA GLY A 332 -14.66 14.66 -1.93
C GLY A 332 -15.39 14.66 -0.58
N LEU A 333 -15.37 15.76 0.18
CA LEU A 333 -15.92 15.77 1.54
C LEU A 333 -17.45 15.65 1.61
N TRP A 334 -18.17 16.02 0.56
CA TRP A 334 -19.63 15.86 0.50
C TRP A 334 -20.06 14.39 0.49
N GLU A 335 -19.19 13.45 0.09
CA GLU A 335 -19.56 12.03 -0.13
C GLU A 335 -19.96 11.31 1.17
N HIS A 336 -19.42 11.78 2.31
CA HIS A 336 -19.58 11.12 3.61
C HIS A 336 -20.12 12.05 4.71
N ALA A 337 -20.22 13.34 4.43
CA ALA A 337 -20.94 14.29 5.28
C ALA A 337 -22.45 14.10 5.13
N THR A 338 -23.22 14.42 6.18
CA THR A 338 -24.69 14.36 6.11
C THR A 338 -25.23 15.51 5.26
N GLN A 339 -24.66 16.70 5.45
CA GLN A 339 -25.03 17.92 4.74
C GLN A 339 -23.88 18.93 4.80
N ALA A 340 -23.99 20.01 4.02
CA ALA A 340 -23.12 21.15 4.18
C ALA A 340 -23.58 21.99 5.37
N VAL A 341 -22.62 22.59 6.09
CA VAL A 341 -22.88 23.48 7.22
C VAL A 341 -22.45 24.90 6.80
N PRO A 342 -23.38 25.78 6.41
CA PRO A 342 -23.07 27.17 6.07
C PRO A 342 -22.62 27.96 7.30
N GLY A 343 -21.97 29.10 7.10
CA GLY A 343 -21.81 30.07 8.19
C GLY A 343 -23.16 30.63 8.66
N GLU A 344 -23.23 30.99 9.94
CA GLU A 344 -24.44 31.48 10.61
C GLU A 344 -24.14 32.80 11.32
N GLY A 345 -25.09 33.74 11.27
CA GLY A 345 -24.99 35.02 11.96
C GLY A 345 -25.50 36.19 11.13
N LEU A 346 -25.32 37.40 11.66
CA LEU A 346 -25.75 38.62 10.96
C LEU A 346 -24.91 38.86 9.72
N ALA A 347 -25.56 39.14 8.58
CA ALA A 347 -24.87 39.56 7.36
C ALA A 347 -24.12 40.90 7.53
N THR A 348 -24.46 41.69 8.55
CA THR A 348 -23.81 42.95 8.92
C THR A 348 -22.84 42.81 10.10
N ALA A 349 -22.55 41.57 10.54
CA ALA A 349 -21.65 41.33 11.64
C ALA A 349 -20.26 41.92 11.35
N ARG A 350 -19.77 42.75 12.27
CA ARG A 350 -18.44 43.37 12.14
C ARG A 350 -17.31 42.46 12.59
N MET A 351 -17.63 41.38 13.32
CA MET A 351 -16.69 40.35 13.75
C MET A 351 -17.11 39.00 13.18
N MET A 352 -16.14 38.31 12.60
CA MET A 352 -16.31 36.93 12.13
C MET A 352 -15.40 35.99 12.91
N LEU A 353 -15.93 34.84 13.35
CA LEU A 353 -15.10 33.76 13.90
C LEU A 353 -15.02 32.62 12.89
N LEU A 354 -13.80 32.18 12.58
CA LEU A 354 -13.53 31.16 11.58
C LEU A 354 -12.90 29.91 12.21
N GLY A 355 -13.59 28.78 12.18
CA GLY A 355 -13.08 27.47 12.58
C GLY A 355 -12.52 26.63 11.44
N GLU A 356 -12.19 25.38 11.76
CA GLU A 356 -11.60 24.42 10.82
C GLU A 356 -12.66 23.78 9.90
N GLN A 357 -13.58 23.02 10.47
CA GLN A 357 -14.63 22.29 9.78
C GLN A 357 -15.78 21.97 10.74
N PRO A 358 -16.96 21.55 10.25
CA PRO A 358 -18.04 21.05 11.09
C PRO A 358 -17.61 19.79 11.82
N GLY A 359 -18.09 19.59 13.04
CA GLY A 359 -17.96 18.33 13.78
C GLY A 359 -19.17 17.41 13.60
N ASP A 360 -19.23 16.37 14.43
CA ASP A 360 -20.28 15.35 14.40
C ASP A 360 -21.68 15.94 14.63
N TYR A 361 -21.81 16.83 15.62
CA TYR A 361 -23.08 17.49 15.95
C TYR A 361 -23.46 18.52 14.89
N GLU A 362 -22.51 19.33 14.46
CA GLU A 362 -22.71 20.36 13.43
C GLU A 362 -23.18 19.76 12.10
N ASP A 363 -22.60 18.62 11.70
CA ASP A 363 -22.97 17.90 10.48
C ASP A 363 -24.41 17.36 10.54
N LEU A 364 -24.90 16.93 11.71
CA LEU A 364 -26.26 16.44 11.87
C LEU A 364 -27.28 17.59 11.98
N GLU A 365 -26.92 18.67 12.66
CA GLU A 365 -27.81 19.79 12.91
C GLU A 365 -27.81 20.86 11.80
N GLY A 366 -26.78 20.88 10.96
CA GLY A 366 -26.62 21.88 9.90
C GLY A 366 -26.24 23.27 10.41
N ARG A 367 -25.73 23.37 11.65
CA ARG A 367 -25.38 24.64 12.31
C ARG A 367 -23.95 24.64 12.83
N VAL A 368 -23.31 25.81 12.85
CA VAL A 368 -21.91 25.96 13.25
C VAL A 368 -21.75 26.05 14.77
N PHE A 369 -20.74 25.36 15.31
CA PHE A 369 -20.36 25.41 16.73
C PHE A 369 -21.52 25.11 17.70
N VAL A 370 -22.22 23.99 17.49
CA VAL A 370 -23.29 23.50 18.39
C VAL A 370 -22.83 22.34 19.29
N GLY A 371 -21.71 21.68 18.95
CA GLY A 371 -21.15 20.58 19.73
C GLY A 371 -20.32 21.03 20.95
N PRO A 372 -19.56 20.11 21.56
CA PRO A 372 -18.75 20.39 22.75
C PRO A 372 -17.73 21.53 22.57
N ALA A 373 -17.14 21.69 21.37
CA ALA A 373 -16.25 22.81 21.08
C ALA A 373 -17.00 24.14 21.02
N GLY A 374 -18.27 24.13 20.57
CA GLY A 374 -19.16 25.28 20.59
C GLY A 374 -19.47 25.76 22.01
N GLN A 375 -19.70 24.84 22.93
CA GLN A 375 -19.92 25.17 24.35
C GLN A 375 -18.71 25.86 24.99
N ILE A 376 -17.49 25.44 24.64
CA ILE A 376 -16.26 26.12 25.07
C ILE A 376 -16.15 27.51 24.44
N LEU A 377 -16.54 27.65 23.17
CA LEU A 377 -16.58 28.95 22.50
C LEU A 377 -17.59 29.89 23.18
N ASP A 378 -18.77 29.40 23.54
CA ASP A 378 -19.81 30.17 24.25
C ASP A 378 -19.31 30.65 25.62
N GLN A 379 -18.57 29.80 26.35
CA GLN A 379 -17.92 30.20 27.60
C GLN A 379 -16.90 31.33 27.37
N ALA A 380 -16.09 31.24 26.31
CA ALA A 380 -15.12 32.28 25.98
C ALA A 380 -15.81 33.60 25.57
N LEU A 381 -16.89 33.53 24.80
CA LEU A 381 -17.71 34.68 24.41
C LEU A 381 -18.35 35.37 25.62
N GLN A 382 -18.92 34.59 26.53
CA GLN A 382 -19.49 35.10 27.78
C GLN A 382 -18.44 35.81 28.63
N ARG A 383 -17.25 35.23 28.79
CA ARG A 383 -16.13 35.85 29.51
C ARG A 383 -15.61 37.12 28.83
N ALA A 384 -15.68 37.18 27.50
CA ALA A 384 -15.31 38.37 26.73
C ALA A 384 -16.42 39.44 26.70
N GLY A 385 -17.63 39.15 27.20
CA GLY A 385 -18.77 40.07 27.14
C GLY A 385 -19.24 40.32 25.70
N ILE A 386 -19.21 39.29 24.86
CA ILE A 386 -19.61 39.36 23.45
C ILE A 386 -20.87 38.51 23.25
N GLU A 387 -21.93 39.14 22.75
CA GLU A 387 -23.16 38.44 22.37
C GLU A 387 -22.93 37.61 21.09
N ARG A 388 -23.26 36.32 21.13
CA ARG A 388 -23.07 35.40 20.00
C ARG A 388 -23.81 35.86 18.75
N ASP A 389 -25.02 36.40 18.92
CA ASP A 389 -25.88 36.86 17.83
C ASP A 389 -25.34 38.10 17.10
N ALA A 390 -24.35 38.79 17.68
CA ALA A 390 -23.67 39.91 17.02
C ALA A 390 -22.55 39.48 16.07
N LEU A 391 -22.26 38.17 15.99
CA LEU A 391 -21.14 37.60 15.24
C LEU A 391 -21.60 36.94 13.95
N TYR A 392 -20.64 36.71 13.05
CA TYR A 392 -20.77 35.73 11.98
C TYR A 392 -19.82 34.57 12.25
N LEU A 393 -20.35 33.37 12.43
CA LEU A 393 -19.60 32.16 12.72
C LEU A 393 -19.50 31.31 11.47
N SER A 394 -18.32 30.78 11.18
CA SER A 394 -18.11 29.94 10.00
C SER A 394 -16.92 28.99 10.16
N ASN A 395 -16.75 28.08 9.19
CA ASN A 395 -15.61 27.18 9.09
C ASN A 395 -14.91 27.31 7.73
N ALA A 396 -13.61 27.04 7.70
CA ALA A 396 -12.80 27.04 6.47
C ALA A 396 -13.30 26.02 5.43
N VAL A 397 -13.80 24.87 5.91
CA VAL A 397 -14.45 23.84 5.10
C VAL A 397 -15.90 23.67 5.56
N LYS A 398 -16.82 23.38 4.65
CA LYS A 398 -18.27 23.30 4.91
C LYS A 398 -18.85 21.90 5.11
N HIS A 399 -18.05 20.85 4.94
CA HIS A 399 -18.49 19.45 5.11
C HIS A 399 -17.61 18.77 6.15
N PHE A 400 -18.20 17.90 6.97
CA PHE A 400 -17.48 17.19 8.03
C PHE A 400 -16.62 16.06 7.46
N LYS A 401 -15.30 16.15 7.66
CA LYS A 401 -14.38 15.06 7.37
C LYS A 401 -14.18 14.16 8.58
N TRP A 402 -14.49 12.87 8.41
CA TRP A 402 -14.39 11.89 9.49
C TRP A 402 -14.00 10.50 9.01
N THR A 403 -13.56 9.66 9.96
CA THR A 403 -13.33 8.22 9.76
C THR A 403 -14.10 7.41 10.80
N GLY A 404 -14.60 6.24 10.40
CA GLY A 404 -15.40 5.39 11.28
C GLY A 404 -14.53 4.59 12.25
N ARG A 405 -14.87 4.62 13.54
CA ARG A 405 -14.37 3.67 14.55
C ARG A 405 -15.55 3.09 15.31
N GLY A 406 -16.01 1.92 14.89
CA GLY A 406 -17.27 1.34 15.40
C GLY A 406 -18.47 2.21 15.01
N LYS A 407 -19.28 2.62 15.99
CA LYS A 407 -20.43 3.52 15.79
C LYS A 407 -20.08 5.02 15.86
N GLN A 408 -18.81 5.37 16.09
CA GLN A 408 -18.39 6.76 16.29
C GLN A 408 -17.77 7.34 15.01
N ARG A 409 -18.14 8.60 14.69
CA ARG A 409 -17.53 9.39 13.62
C ARG A 409 -16.37 10.21 14.18
N LEU A 410 -15.14 9.80 13.89
CA LEU A 410 -13.93 10.47 14.39
C LEU A 410 -13.49 11.58 13.44
N HIS A 411 -13.39 12.80 13.96
CA HIS A 411 -12.90 13.96 13.21
C HIS A 411 -11.49 13.74 12.64
N VAL A 412 -11.31 14.05 11.36
CA VAL A 412 -10.01 14.09 10.68
C VAL A 412 -9.81 15.46 10.06
N SER A 413 -8.67 16.10 10.27
CA SER A 413 -8.42 17.44 9.72
C SER A 413 -8.44 17.45 8.19
N PRO A 414 -9.00 18.51 7.58
CA PRO A 414 -9.06 18.62 6.14
C PRO A 414 -7.67 18.82 5.55
N SER A 415 -7.46 18.30 4.34
CA SER A 415 -6.23 18.52 3.60
C SER A 415 -6.18 19.95 3.04
N PHE A 416 -4.98 20.45 2.74
CA PHE A 416 -4.85 21.78 2.13
C PHE A 416 -5.62 21.87 0.79
N ALA A 417 -5.66 20.80 0.00
CA ALA A 417 -6.44 20.74 -1.23
C ALA A 417 -7.95 20.89 -0.99
N GLU A 418 -8.47 20.29 0.09
CA GLU A 418 -9.88 20.43 0.48
C GLU A 418 -10.19 21.86 0.95
N VAL A 419 -9.31 22.46 1.75
CA VAL A 419 -9.42 23.87 2.18
C VAL A 419 -9.45 24.80 0.97
N GLN A 420 -8.53 24.64 0.01
CA GLN A 420 -8.48 25.42 -1.22
C GLN A 420 -9.75 25.24 -2.08
N ALA A 421 -10.22 24.00 -2.22
CA ALA A 421 -11.44 23.71 -2.97
C ALA A 421 -12.68 24.38 -2.36
N CYS A 422 -12.77 24.41 -1.03
CA CYS A 422 -13.86 25.03 -0.28
C CYS A 422 -13.72 26.56 -0.14
N GLY A 423 -12.52 27.11 -0.37
CA GLY A 423 -12.20 28.53 -0.22
C GLY A 423 -13.10 29.48 -1.02
N HIS A 424 -13.75 29.01 -2.08
CA HIS A 424 -14.79 29.76 -2.78
C HIS A 424 -15.96 30.18 -1.87
N TRP A 425 -16.50 29.25 -1.07
CA TRP A 425 -17.62 29.54 -0.18
C TRP A 425 -17.19 30.49 0.96
N LEU A 426 -15.97 30.32 1.46
CA LEU A 426 -15.41 31.26 2.43
C LEU A 426 -15.26 32.66 1.81
N GLN A 427 -14.80 32.75 0.57
CA GLN A 427 -14.67 34.03 -0.14
C GLN A 427 -16.02 34.71 -0.33
N GLU A 428 -17.08 33.97 -0.68
CA GLU A 428 -18.43 34.51 -0.77
C GLU A 428 -18.95 35.05 0.57
N GLU A 429 -18.69 34.32 1.67
CA GLU A 429 -19.04 34.80 3.02
C GLU A 429 -18.28 36.07 3.38
N LEU A 430 -16.98 36.15 3.10
CA LEU A 430 -16.17 37.34 3.35
C LEU A 430 -16.65 38.55 2.55
N VAL A 431 -16.99 38.36 1.28
CA VAL A 431 -17.52 39.43 0.40
C VAL A 431 -18.90 39.89 0.85
N ARG A 432 -19.75 38.96 1.33
CA ARG A 432 -21.10 39.27 1.81
C ARG A 432 -21.09 39.98 3.15
N VAL A 433 -20.31 39.48 4.10
CA VAL A 433 -20.30 39.96 5.50
C VAL A 433 -19.41 41.18 5.69
N LYS A 434 -18.29 41.26 4.95
CA LYS A 434 -17.27 42.32 5.08
C LYS A 434 -16.89 42.60 6.54
N PRO A 435 -16.44 41.57 7.29
CA PRO A 435 -16.08 41.74 8.69
C PRO A 435 -14.90 42.72 8.81
N VAL A 436 -14.91 43.54 9.87
CA VAL A 436 -13.79 44.44 10.20
C VAL A 436 -12.71 43.69 10.97
N VAL A 437 -13.09 42.65 11.71
CA VAL A 437 -12.18 41.77 12.43
C VAL A 437 -12.56 40.30 12.17
N ILE A 438 -11.58 39.46 11.86
CA ILE A 438 -11.75 38.01 11.80
C ILE A 438 -10.86 37.37 12.87
N VAL A 439 -11.44 36.53 13.70
CA VAL A 439 -10.72 35.70 14.66
C VAL A 439 -10.64 34.28 14.11
N THR A 440 -9.43 33.80 13.85
CA THR A 440 -9.21 32.42 13.38
C THR A 440 -8.97 31.49 14.57
N LEU A 441 -9.75 30.42 14.61
CA LEU A 441 -9.72 29.40 15.65
C LEU A 441 -8.88 28.23 15.15
N GLY A 442 -7.60 28.20 15.52
CA GLY A 442 -6.66 27.15 15.15
C GLY A 442 -5.94 27.35 13.80
N ALA A 443 -5.03 26.42 13.52
CA ALA A 443 -4.09 26.53 12.39
C ALA A 443 -4.80 26.45 11.03
N THR A 444 -5.78 25.56 10.87
CA THR A 444 -6.45 25.34 9.58
C THR A 444 -7.24 26.58 9.14
N ALA A 445 -7.96 27.23 10.07
CA ALA A 445 -8.66 28.48 9.81
C ALA A 445 -7.69 29.60 9.38
N LEU A 446 -6.54 29.71 10.05
CA LEU A 446 -5.51 30.68 9.71
C LEU A 446 -4.92 30.42 8.31
N SER A 447 -4.57 29.16 8.02
CA SER A 447 -4.03 28.77 6.72
C SER A 447 -5.03 28.90 5.57
N ALA A 448 -6.34 28.88 5.86
CA ALA A 448 -7.37 29.14 4.85
C ALA A 448 -7.31 30.58 4.31
N LEU A 449 -6.91 31.55 5.16
CA LEU A 449 -6.78 32.96 4.78
C LEU A 449 -5.37 33.33 4.29
N LEU A 450 -4.33 32.82 4.93
CA LEU A 450 -2.93 33.19 4.67
C LEU A 450 -2.18 32.22 3.74
N GLY A 451 -2.76 31.05 3.45
CA GLY A 451 -2.12 30.00 2.70
C GLY A 451 -1.30 29.00 3.56
N PRO A 452 -0.67 28.01 2.91
CA PRO A 452 -0.16 26.80 3.57
C PRO A 452 1.08 27.01 4.43
N LYS A 453 1.77 28.15 4.28
CA LYS A 453 3.00 28.45 5.03
C LYS A 453 2.73 29.09 6.40
N ALA A 454 1.49 29.51 6.69
CA ALA A 454 1.14 30.14 7.94
C ALA A 454 1.20 29.12 9.11
N ARG A 455 2.00 29.43 10.14
CA ARG A 455 2.11 28.64 11.36
C ARG A 455 1.42 29.37 12.50
N LEU A 456 0.45 28.73 13.16
CA LEU A 456 -0.34 29.35 14.24
C LEU A 456 0.54 30.04 15.30
N SER A 457 1.62 29.39 15.74
CA SER A 457 2.54 29.91 16.76
C SER A 457 3.17 31.27 16.40
N SER A 458 3.32 31.58 15.12
CA SER A 458 3.86 32.87 14.65
C SER A 458 2.86 34.03 14.78
N TYR A 459 1.57 33.72 14.89
CA TYR A 459 0.48 34.71 14.87
C TYR A 459 -0.36 34.75 16.15
N LEU A 460 -0.10 33.85 17.12
CA LEU A 460 -0.77 33.90 18.42
C LEU A 460 -0.55 35.26 19.11
N ALA A 461 -1.63 35.79 19.69
CA ALA A 461 -1.66 37.01 20.48
C ALA A 461 -1.27 38.33 19.77
N LYS A 462 -1.06 38.33 18.45
CA LYS A 462 -0.71 39.53 17.68
C LYS A 462 -1.77 39.84 16.61
N PRO A 463 -2.58 40.91 16.76
CA PRO A 463 -3.43 41.37 15.67
C PRO A 463 -2.59 41.90 14.52
N PHE A 464 -3.01 41.65 13.28
CA PHE A 464 -2.35 42.19 12.08
C PHE A 464 -3.38 42.51 10.99
N GLN A 465 -3.00 43.36 10.04
CA GLN A 465 -3.84 43.76 8.93
C GLN A 465 -3.75 42.77 7.76
N TRP A 466 -4.90 42.47 7.16
CA TRP A 466 -5.03 41.63 5.98
C TRP A 466 -6.15 42.18 5.10
N GLY A 467 -5.79 42.81 3.97
CA GLY A 467 -6.77 43.35 3.03
C GLY A 467 -7.76 44.34 3.65
N GLY A 468 -7.31 45.16 4.61
CA GLY A 468 -8.15 46.11 5.35
C GLY A 468 -8.99 45.50 6.48
N THR A 469 -8.85 44.20 6.73
CA THR A 469 -9.49 43.48 7.84
C THR A 469 -8.45 43.13 8.90
N TRP A 470 -8.77 43.30 10.17
CA TRP A 470 -7.92 42.82 11.26
C TRP A 470 -8.03 41.31 11.40
N LEU A 471 -6.90 40.61 11.43
CA LEU A 471 -6.83 39.19 11.75
C LEU A 471 -6.25 38.98 13.14
N ILE A 472 -6.89 38.12 13.92
CA ILE A 472 -6.38 37.63 15.21
C ILE A 472 -6.40 36.11 15.18
N ALA A 473 -5.27 35.47 15.45
CA ALA A 473 -5.17 34.02 15.53
C ALA A 473 -5.19 33.56 17.00
N THR A 474 -5.97 32.52 17.29
CA THR A 474 -6.00 31.88 18.62
C THR A 474 -6.16 30.36 18.51
N TRP A 475 -6.17 29.68 19.65
CA TRP A 475 -6.37 28.23 19.72
C TRP A 475 -7.79 27.84 19.32
N HIS A 476 -7.96 26.65 18.74
CA HIS A 476 -9.29 26.13 18.46
C HIS A 476 -9.95 25.65 19.78
N PRO A 477 -11.25 25.94 20.04
CA PRO A 477 -11.93 25.53 21.27
C PRO A 477 -11.86 24.03 21.57
N SER A 478 -11.83 23.17 20.53
CA SER A 478 -11.68 21.73 20.72
C SER A 478 -10.33 21.31 21.31
N TYR A 479 -9.31 22.17 21.26
CA TYR A 479 -8.02 21.91 21.89
C TYR A 479 -8.16 21.88 23.41
N VAL A 480 -8.99 22.76 23.99
CA VAL A 480 -9.29 22.77 25.44
C VAL A 480 -9.83 21.42 25.90
N LEU A 481 -10.68 20.77 25.10
CA LEU A 481 -11.26 19.46 25.43
C LEU A 481 -10.23 18.32 25.46
N ARG A 482 -9.07 18.50 24.83
CA ARG A 482 -8.01 17.48 24.72
C ARG A 482 -6.89 17.67 25.75
N VAL A 483 -6.87 18.79 26.46
CA VAL A 483 -5.87 19.08 27.48
C VAL A 483 -6.29 18.43 28.81
N PRO A 484 -5.51 17.49 29.36
CA PRO A 484 -5.88 16.80 30.60
C PRO A 484 -5.74 17.71 31.84
N ASP A 485 -4.73 18.59 31.83
CA ASP A 485 -4.42 19.47 32.95
C ASP A 485 -5.41 20.64 33.08
N ALA A 486 -5.89 20.91 34.29
CA ALA A 486 -6.88 21.95 34.54
C ALA A 486 -6.31 23.37 34.39
N ALA A 487 -5.07 23.60 34.86
CA ALA A 487 -4.42 24.90 34.75
C ALA A 487 -4.15 25.24 33.27
N ARG A 488 -3.66 24.27 32.50
CA ARG A 488 -3.43 24.43 31.06
C ARG A 488 -4.72 24.61 30.27
N ARG A 489 -5.82 23.94 30.67
CA ARG A 489 -7.15 24.20 30.07
C ARG A 489 -7.59 25.64 30.27
N GLU A 490 -7.44 26.15 31.48
CA GLU A 490 -7.78 27.54 31.81
C GLU A 490 -6.89 28.54 31.07
N GLU A 491 -5.58 28.26 30.92
CA GLU A 491 -4.66 29.08 30.11
C GLU A 491 -5.09 29.17 28.63
N VAL A 492 -5.44 28.03 28.03
CA VAL A 492 -5.89 27.99 26.62
C VAL A 492 -7.21 28.74 26.46
N LEU A 493 -8.18 28.52 27.36
CA LEU A 493 -9.46 29.23 27.34
C LEU A 493 -9.28 30.74 27.58
N GLY A 494 -8.35 31.12 28.46
CA GLY A 494 -7.89 32.49 28.66
C GLY A 494 -7.37 33.11 27.38
N GLY A 495 -6.48 32.42 26.65
CA GLY A 495 -5.96 32.91 25.37
C GLY A 495 -7.02 33.08 24.26
N ILE A 496 -8.08 32.26 24.26
CA ILE A 496 -9.24 32.47 23.36
C ILE A 496 -10.01 33.72 23.79
N THR A 497 -10.25 33.88 25.10
CA THR A 497 -10.95 35.05 25.67
C THR A 497 -10.19 36.36 25.39
N GLU A 498 -8.88 36.37 25.56
CA GLU A 498 -8.02 37.53 25.27
C GLU A 498 -8.05 37.94 23.80
N ALA A 499 -8.05 36.96 22.89
CA ALA A 499 -8.19 37.20 21.46
C ALA A 499 -9.53 37.85 21.11
N LEU A 500 -10.63 37.39 21.73
CA LEU A 500 -11.96 37.96 21.57
C LEU A 500 -12.05 39.39 22.12
N GLN A 501 -11.50 39.64 23.31
CA GLN A 501 -11.42 40.99 23.89
C GLN A 501 -10.55 41.92 23.05
N MET A 502 -9.46 41.42 22.47
CA MET A 502 -8.66 42.18 21.49
C MET A 502 -9.48 42.53 20.25
N ALA A 503 -10.25 41.59 19.71
CA ALA A 503 -11.13 41.83 18.57
C ALA A 503 -12.16 42.93 18.88
N GLN A 504 -12.76 42.91 20.08
CA GLN A 504 -13.70 43.93 20.53
C GLN A 504 -13.04 45.32 20.64
N ARG A 505 -11.80 45.40 21.16
CA ARG A 505 -11.04 46.65 21.22
C ARG A 505 -10.75 47.22 19.83
N LEU A 506 -10.37 46.38 18.87
CA LEU A 506 -10.13 46.82 17.48
C LEU A 506 -11.41 47.34 16.80
N LEU A 507 -12.56 46.74 17.11
CA LEU A 507 -13.85 47.23 16.64
C LEU A 507 -14.22 48.61 17.20
N ALA A 508 -13.70 48.97 18.37
CA ALA A 508 -13.93 50.26 19.02
C ALA A 508 -13.01 51.39 18.51
N LEU A 509 -11.92 51.07 17.79
CA LEU A 509 -11.01 52.08 17.23
C LEU A 509 -11.74 52.98 16.21
N PRO A 510 -11.44 54.29 16.11
CA PRO A 510 -11.97 55.16 15.06
C PRO A 510 -11.54 54.71 13.65
N ASP A 511 -12.36 54.94 12.62
CA ASP A 511 -12.10 54.49 11.25
C ASP A 511 -10.72 54.89 10.70
N ARG A 512 -10.22 56.09 11.06
CA ARG A 512 -8.88 56.57 10.66
C ARG A 512 -7.71 55.74 11.20
N GLN A 513 -7.89 55.02 12.33
CA GLN A 513 -6.88 54.14 12.92
C GLN A 513 -7.06 52.67 12.53
N ARG A 514 -8.06 52.36 11.70
CA ARG A 514 -8.27 51.02 11.11
C ARG A 514 -7.55 50.85 9.76
N GLY A 515 -6.76 51.85 9.34
CA GLY A 515 -5.99 51.81 8.08
C GLY A 515 -6.71 52.42 6.87
N LEU A 516 -7.73 53.27 7.09
CA LEU A 516 -8.52 53.94 6.04
C LEU A 516 -8.32 55.47 6.11
N ASP A 517 -8.10 56.12 4.97
CA ASP A 517 -8.10 57.59 4.87
C ASP A 517 -9.52 58.18 5.02
N ALA A 518 -9.64 59.52 4.97
CA ALA A 518 -10.91 60.21 5.16
C ALA A 518 -11.98 59.89 4.10
N GLU A 519 -11.61 59.20 3.01
CA GLU A 519 -12.47 58.74 1.91
C GLU A 519 -12.66 57.21 1.90
N GLY A 520 -12.05 56.48 2.84
CA GLY A 520 -12.18 55.02 2.95
C GLY A 520 -11.18 54.22 2.10
N GLN A 521 -10.06 54.80 1.70
CA GLN A 521 -9.00 54.11 0.94
C GLN A 521 -7.82 53.68 1.85
N MET A 522 -7.21 52.54 1.53
CA MET A 522 -6.17 51.89 2.35
C MET A 522 -4.84 52.66 2.40
N LEU A 523 -4.25 52.74 3.59
CA LEU A 523 -2.83 53.06 3.77
C LEU A 523 -1.98 51.79 3.57
N GLN A 524 -0.99 51.85 2.67
CA GLN A 524 -0.07 50.73 2.39
C GLN A 524 0.96 50.57 3.51
N GLU A 525 0.92 49.44 4.25
CA GLU A 525 2.07 48.98 5.03
C GLU A 525 2.39 47.51 4.69
N GLU A 526 3.68 47.24 4.50
CA GLU A 526 4.23 45.96 4.05
C GLU A 526 4.05 44.84 5.09
N LEU A 527 3.62 43.66 4.62
CA LEU A 527 3.60 42.43 5.42
C LEU A 527 5.00 42.14 6.00
N PRO A 528 5.13 41.83 7.30
CA PRO A 528 6.42 41.42 7.85
C PRO A 528 6.88 40.12 7.19
N ALA A 529 8.01 40.18 6.50
CA ALA A 529 8.65 39.03 5.88
C ALA A 529 8.90 37.94 6.92
N ALA A 530 8.43 36.72 6.65
CA ALA A 530 8.75 35.55 7.45
C ALA A 530 10.28 35.35 7.44
N SER A 531 10.93 35.64 8.56
CA SER A 531 12.37 35.46 8.74
C SER A 531 12.73 33.98 8.59
N SER A 532 13.37 33.64 7.47
CA SER A 532 14.03 32.35 7.26
C SER A 532 15.35 32.34 8.03
N THR A 533 15.34 31.89 9.28
CA THR A 533 16.59 31.51 9.96
C THR A 533 16.98 30.12 9.46
N ASP A 534 17.89 30.14 8.50
CA ASP A 534 18.71 29.01 8.06
C ASP A 534 19.47 28.44 9.26
N THR A 535 19.17 27.20 9.64
CA THR A 535 19.94 26.43 10.61
C THR A 535 20.39 25.15 9.92
N SER A 536 21.53 25.24 9.24
CA SER A 536 22.31 24.08 8.81
C SER A 536 22.78 23.30 10.06
N PRO A 537 22.66 21.96 10.10
CA PRO A 537 23.19 21.17 11.20
C PRO A 537 24.72 21.08 11.11
N PRO A 538 25.46 21.01 12.24
CA PRO A 538 26.90 20.86 12.21
C PRO A 538 27.28 19.46 11.72
N LYS A 539 28.29 19.41 10.86
CA LYS A 539 28.99 18.19 10.46
C LYS A 539 29.63 17.57 11.70
N HIS A 540 29.29 16.32 11.99
CA HIS A 540 30.08 15.48 12.88
C HIS A 540 31.23 14.86 12.08
N GLU A 541 32.46 15.26 12.41
CA GLU A 541 33.64 14.40 12.29
C GLU A 541 33.69 13.51 13.54
N GLY A 542 33.90 12.21 13.34
CA GLY A 542 33.95 11.18 14.39
C GLY A 542 33.39 9.87 13.90
#